data_AF-A0A9N8JZI2-F1
#
_entry.id   AF-A0A9N8JZI2-F1
#
_cell.length_a   1.000
_cell.length_b   1.000
_cell.length_c   1.000
_cell.angle_alpha   90.00
_cell.angle_beta   90.00
_cell.angle_gamma   90.00
#
_symmetry.space_group_name_H-M   'P 1'
#
loop_
_entity.id
_entity.type
_entity.pdbx_description
1 polymer ?
#
loop_
_entity_poly.entity_id
_entity_poly.type
_entity_poly.pdbx_seq_one_letter_code
_entity_poly.pdbx_strand_id
1 'polypeptide(L)'
;MIDFFNTHIDPASKTRAKISTHLLAQAKSADAESSKSSSEQTGEPQGVREDTASTTNSERRVEEQMQQVGTATRIEDVRSFKARMPLSEAMRPVKDLAEFEDLGAKL
;
A
#
# COMPACT_ATOMS: atom_id res chain seq x y z
N MET A 1 -4.82 15.72 -15.77
CA MET A 1 -5.39 15.00 -14.60
C MET A 1 -5.19 13.49 -14.71
N ILE A 2 -5.40 12.91 -15.89
CA ILE A 2 -5.14 11.48 -16.15
C ILE A 2 -3.67 11.10 -15.91
N ASP A 3 -2.72 11.94 -16.33
CA ASP A 3 -1.28 11.69 -16.11
C ASP A 3 -0.91 11.57 -14.63
N PHE A 4 -1.54 12.36 -13.77
CA PHE A 4 -1.33 12.29 -12.32
C PHE A 4 -1.81 10.95 -11.75
N PHE A 5 -2.99 10.48 -12.16
CA PHE A 5 -3.52 9.18 -11.75
C PHE A 5 -2.61 8.04 -12.21
N ASN A 6 -2.23 8.03 -13.49
CA ASN A 6 -1.34 7.01 -14.07
C ASN A 6 0.02 6.99 -13.38
N THR A 7 0.52 8.13 -12.91
CA THR A 7 1.83 8.21 -12.24
C THR A 7 1.75 7.86 -10.75
N HIS A 8 0.74 8.31 -10.00
CA HIS A 8 0.77 8.24 -8.54
C HIS A 8 -0.25 7.26 -7.93
N ILE A 9 -1.31 6.89 -8.66
CA ILE A 9 -2.46 6.15 -8.11
C ILE A 9 -2.65 4.78 -8.77
N ASP A 10 -2.37 4.66 -10.07
CA ASP A 10 -2.53 3.42 -10.84
C ASP A 10 -1.75 2.26 -10.17
N PRO A 11 -2.41 1.13 -9.82
CA PRO A 11 -1.76 -0.05 -9.25
C PRO A 11 -0.51 -0.53 -9.99
N ALA A 12 -0.47 -0.38 -11.32
CA ALA A 12 0.67 -0.80 -12.13
C ALA A 12 1.84 0.22 -12.14
N SER A 13 1.65 1.41 -11.56
CA SER A 13 2.68 2.45 -11.54
C SER A 13 3.81 2.15 -10.57
N LYS A 14 5.05 2.40 -11.03
CA LYS A 14 6.28 2.21 -10.26
C LYS A 14 6.47 3.24 -9.14
N THR A 15 5.89 4.43 -9.27
CA THR A 15 6.02 5.54 -8.31
C THR A 15 4.90 5.58 -7.27
N ARG A 16 3.96 4.62 -7.33
CA ARG A 16 2.84 4.54 -6.41
C ARG A 16 3.30 4.07 -5.03
N ALA A 17 3.10 4.92 -4.01
CA ALA A 17 3.29 4.56 -2.61
C ALA A 17 1.93 4.24 -1.95
N LYS A 18 1.80 3.05 -1.34
CA LYS A 18 0.58 2.61 -0.62
C LYS A 18 0.94 2.11 0.78
N ILE A 19 0.19 2.56 1.77
CA ILE A 19 0.16 2.00 3.12
C ILE A 19 -1.28 1.64 3.49
N SER A 20 -1.49 0.53 4.19
CA SER A 20 -2.81 0.12 4.68
C SER A 20 -2.74 -0.26 6.15
N THR A 21 -3.71 0.23 6.92
CA THR A 21 -3.86 -0.10 8.34
C THR A 21 -5.09 -0.98 8.49
N HIS A 22 -4.91 -2.19 9.01
CA HIS A 22 -5.99 -3.13 9.27
C HIS A 22 -6.27 -3.18 10.77
N LEU A 23 -7.44 -2.68 11.17
CA LEU A 23 -7.91 -2.79 12.56
C LEU A 23 -8.78 -4.05 12.68
N LEU A 24 -8.38 -4.98 13.55
CA LEU A 24 -9.14 -6.21 13.78
C LEU A 24 -10.27 -5.95 14.78
N ALA A 25 -11.47 -6.43 14.47
CA ALA A 25 -12.59 -6.40 15.40
C ALA A 25 -12.36 -7.33 16.59
N GLN A 26 -12.89 -6.97 17.77
CA GLN A 26 -12.69 -7.72 19.03
C GLN A 26 -13.12 -9.18 18.95
N ALA A 27 -14.19 -9.48 18.19
CA ALA A 27 -14.71 -10.84 18.04
C ALA A 27 -14.02 -11.66 16.94
N LYS A 28 -13.00 -11.11 16.26
CA LYS A 28 -12.28 -11.83 15.22
C LYS A 28 -11.35 -12.86 15.87
N SER A 29 -11.60 -14.14 15.63
CA SER A 29 -10.77 -15.23 16.11
C SER A 29 -9.40 -15.25 15.41
N ALA A 30 -8.37 -15.63 16.16
CA ALA A 30 -6.98 -15.67 15.70
C ALA A 30 -6.71 -16.69 14.56
N ASP A 31 -7.59 -17.68 14.40
CA ASP A 31 -7.48 -18.71 13.35
C ASP A 31 -7.67 -18.17 11.92
N ALA A 32 -8.13 -16.93 11.75
CA ALA A 32 -8.30 -16.32 10.44
C ALA A 32 -7.02 -15.70 9.86
N GLU A 33 -5.90 -15.70 10.60
CA GLU A 33 -4.62 -15.07 10.16
C GLU A 33 -3.55 -16.06 9.68
N SER A 34 -3.64 -17.35 10.02
CA SER A 34 -2.59 -18.33 9.74
C SER A 34 -2.60 -18.91 8.32
N SER A 35 -3.65 -18.68 7.52
CA SER A 35 -3.78 -19.25 6.18
C SER A 35 -3.19 -18.42 5.04
N LYS A 36 -2.43 -17.36 5.34
CA LYS A 36 -1.83 -16.47 4.31
C LYS A 36 -0.34 -16.22 4.44
N SER A 37 0.37 -16.92 5.34
CA SER A 37 1.82 -16.91 5.38
C SER A 37 2.34 -18.25 4.88
N SER A 38 3.09 -18.22 3.77
CA SER A 38 3.78 -19.32 3.08
C SER A 38 2.91 -20.22 2.19
N SER A 39 2.94 -19.95 0.89
CA SER A 39 2.70 -20.97 -0.14
C SER A 39 3.79 -20.89 -1.21
N GLU A 40 5.03 -21.17 -0.78
CA GLU A 40 6.00 -21.87 -1.61
C GLU A 40 6.10 -23.28 -1.04
N GLN A 41 5.30 -24.21 -1.56
CA GLN A 41 5.64 -25.62 -1.49
C GLN A 41 5.16 -26.31 -2.76
N THR A 42 6.16 -26.58 -3.58
CA THR A 42 6.15 -27.42 -4.77
C THR A 42 5.57 -28.80 -4.45
N GLY A 43 4.60 -29.24 -5.23
CA GLY A 43 4.02 -30.58 -5.12
C GLY A 43 2.82 -30.78 -6.05
N GLU A 44 3.08 -31.09 -7.31
CA GLU A 44 2.14 -31.84 -8.17
C GLU A 44 2.07 -33.32 -7.68
N PRO A 45 1.07 -34.18 -8.05
CA PRO A 45 0.23 -34.09 -9.25
C PRO A 45 -1.27 -34.53 -9.15
N GLN A 46 -1.95 -34.33 -10.29
CA GLN A 46 -3.03 -35.14 -10.89
C GLN A 46 -4.50 -35.00 -10.42
N GLY A 47 -5.34 -34.38 -11.27
CA GLY A 47 -6.25 -35.20 -12.10
C GLY A 47 -7.72 -34.78 -12.30
N VAL A 48 -8.03 -34.28 -13.52
CA VAL A 48 -9.12 -34.74 -14.43
C VAL A 48 -10.53 -34.05 -14.37
N ARG A 49 -10.87 -33.37 -15.50
CA ARG A 49 -12.18 -32.96 -16.16
C ARG A 49 -12.82 -31.62 -15.77
N GLU A 50 -12.73 -30.58 -16.60
CA GLU A 50 -13.38 -30.25 -17.90
C GLU A 50 -14.71 -29.47 -17.76
N ASP A 51 -14.69 -28.31 -18.40
CA ASP A 51 -15.79 -27.54 -19.02
C ASP A 51 -16.91 -26.97 -18.14
N THR A 52 -16.77 -25.69 -17.81
CA THR A 52 -17.83 -24.69 -18.12
C THR A 52 -17.21 -23.30 -18.15
N ALA A 53 -16.93 -22.83 -19.37
CA ALA A 53 -16.52 -21.46 -19.64
C ALA A 53 -17.67 -20.50 -19.27
N SER A 54 -17.57 -19.89 -18.09
CA SER A 54 -18.18 -18.60 -17.77
C SER A 54 -17.48 -17.98 -16.57
N THR A 55 -16.16 -17.82 -16.67
CA THR A 55 -15.46 -16.84 -15.83
C THR A 55 -16.08 -15.49 -16.15
N THR A 56 -16.82 -14.96 -15.19
CA THR A 56 -17.44 -13.65 -15.32
C THR A 56 -16.33 -12.60 -15.51
N ASN A 57 -16.59 -11.53 -16.27
CA ASN A 57 -15.58 -10.47 -16.48
C ASN A 57 -15.06 -9.87 -15.14
N SER A 58 -15.81 -10.04 -14.06
CA SER A 58 -15.43 -9.69 -12.69
C SER A 58 -14.30 -10.56 -12.13
N GLU A 59 -14.29 -11.86 -12.37
CA GLU A 59 -13.28 -12.77 -11.79
C GLU A 59 -11.93 -12.62 -12.48
N ARG A 60 -11.90 -12.49 -13.82
CA ARG A 60 -10.65 -12.17 -14.55
C ARG A 60 -10.05 -10.84 -14.11
N ARG A 61 -10.90 -9.84 -13.84
CA ARG A 61 -10.45 -8.51 -13.39
C ARG A 61 -9.80 -8.57 -11.99
N VAL A 62 -10.28 -9.43 -11.10
CA VAL A 62 -9.69 -9.61 -9.77
C VAL A 62 -8.34 -10.32 -9.88
N GLU A 63 -8.23 -11.35 -10.73
CA GLU A 63 -6.98 -12.09 -10.94
C GLU A 63 -5.89 -11.24 -11.61
N GLU A 64 -6.23 -10.48 -12.66
CA GLU A 64 -5.32 -9.53 -13.31
C GLU A 64 -4.87 -8.43 -12.34
N GLN A 65 -5.77 -7.96 -11.45
CA GLN A 65 -5.43 -6.98 -10.42
C GLN A 65 -4.56 -7.57 -9.31
N MET A 66 -4.75 -8.83 -8.93
CA MET A 66 -3.89 -9.51 -7.95
C MET A 66 -2.49 -9.75 -8.50
N GLN A 67 -2.33 -10.02 -9.80
CA GLN A 67 -1.03 -10.18 -10.43
C GLN A 67 -0.23 -8.88 -10.51
N GLN A 68 -0.92 -7.73 -10.65
CA GLN A 68 -0.25 -6.42 -10.70
C GLN A 68 0.09 -5.86 -9.30
N VAL A 69 -0.61 -6.30 -8.26
CA VAL A 69 -0.38 -5.86 -6.87
C VAL A 69 0.53 -6.86 -6.17
N GLY A 70 1.83 -6.54 -6.11
CA GLY A 70 2.82 -7.35 -5.40
C GLY A 70 2.48 -7.63 -3.92
N THR A 71 3.17 -8.60 -3.32
CA THR A 71 2.93 -9.00 -1.92
C THR A 71 3.22 -7.85 -0.94
N ALA A 72 2.27 -7.56 -0.04
CA ALA A 72 2.44 -6.50 0.95
C ALA A 72 3.43 -6.92 2.07
N THR A 73 4.35 -6.03 2.43
CA THR A 73 5.24 -6.23 3.58
C THR A 73 4.52 -5.85 4.88
N ARG A 74 4.36 -6.82 5.80
CA ARG A 74 3.81 -6.59 7.14
C ARG A 74 4.80 -5.79 8.00
N ILE A 75 4.31 -4.79 8.72
CA ILE A 75 5.10 -3.95 9.61
C ILE A 75 4.96 -4.50 11.03
N GLU A 76 6.03 -5.09 11.56
CA GLU A 76 6.05 -5.62 12.94
C GLU A 76 6.49 -4.55 13.95
N ASP A 77 7.56 -3.80 13.65
CA ASP A 77 8.00 -2.66 14.48
C ASP A 77 7.93 -1.34 13.70
N VAL A 78 7.10 -0.42 14.21
CA VAL A 78 6.90 0.92 13.66
C VAL A 78 8.17 1.76 13.74
N ARG A 79 8.96 1.66 14.82
CA ARG A 79 10.15 2.51 15.00
C ARG A 79 11.22 2.11 13.99
N SER A 80 11.53 0.82 13.90
CA SER A 80 12.47 0.30 12.90
C SER A 80 12.01 0.59 11.47
N PHE A 81 10.71 0.45 11.19
CA PHE A 81 10.15 0.78 9.87
C PHE A 81 10.31 2.25 9.51
N LYS A 82 10.06 3.17 10.46
CA LYS A 82 10.24 4.61 10.22
C LYS A 82 11.71 4.99 10.06
N ALA A 83 12.60 4.36 10.83
CA ALA A 83 14.04 4.66 10.78
C ALA A 83 14.70 4.32 9.43
N ARG A 84 14.18 3.32 8.70
CA ARG A 84 14.69 2.93 7.38
C ARG A 84 14.13 3.74 6.21
N MET A 85 13.13 4.60 6.45
CA MET A 85 12.45 5.33 5.38
C MET A 85 13.07 6.73 5.20
N PRO A 86 13.38 7.16 3.96
CA PRO A 86 13.80 8.53 3.73
C PRO A 86 12.66 9.50 4.08
N LEU A 87 13.00 10.59 4.77
CA LEU A 87 12.06 11.66 5.09
C LEU A 87 11.98 12.65 3.93
N SER A 88 10.78 13.17 3.66
CA SER A 88 10.60 14.25 2.70
C SER A 88 11.15 15.56 3.27
N GLU A 89 11.60 16.46 2.38
CA GLU A 89 11.93 17.82 2.78
C GLU A 89 10.71 18.51 3.42
N ALA A 90 10.96 19.32 4.44
CA ALA A 90 9.94 20.13 5.06
C ALA A 90 9.51 21.28 4.14
N MET A 91 8.32 21.83 4.39
CA MET A 91 7.88 23.06 3.73
C MET A 91 8.87 24.18 4.02
N ARG A 92 9.35 24.85 2.96
CA ARG A 92 10.18 26.04 3.10
C ARG A 92 9.28 27.27 3.24
N PRO A 93 9.52 28.16 4.22
CA PRO A 93 8.77 29.39 4.34
C PRO A 93 9.05 30.28 3.10
N VAL A 94 8.02 30.92 2.57
CA VAL A 94 8.12 31.78 1.39
C VAL A 94 8.83 33.10 1.71
N LYS A 95 8.67 33.57 2.95
CA LYS A 95 9.27 34.79 3.49
C LYS A 95 10.11 34.45 4.70
N ASP A 96 11.14 35.24 4.93
CA ASP A 96 11.95 35.08 6.13
C ASP A 96 11.14 35.46 7.37
N LEU A 97 11.37 34.76 8.48
CA LEU A 97 10.69 35.02 9.75
C LEU A 97 11.05 36.41 10.30
N ALA A 98 12.25 36.90 10.00
CA ALA A 98 12.73 38.23 10.39
C ALA A 98 11.84 39.37 9.87
N GLU A 99 11.15 39.18 8.74
CA GLU A 99 10.23 40.19 8.19
C GLU A 99 8.99 40.42 9.09
N PHE A 100 8.66 39.47 9.95
CA PHE A 100 7.52 39.54 10.86
C PHE A 100 7.93 39.90 12.29
N GLU A 101 9.22 40.10 12.54
CA GLU A 101 9.70 40.58 13.84
C GLU A 101 9.42 42.08 13.98
N ASP A 102 8.30 42.42 14.62
CA ASP A 102 7.93 43.80 14.99
C ASP A 102 8.76 44.26 16.21
N LEU A 103 10.09 44.36 16.03
CA LEU A 103 11.05 44.82 17.05
C LEU A 103 11.05 46.34 17.23
N GLY A 104 10.23 47.06 16.45
CA GLY A 104 10.02 48.49 16.63
C GLY A 104 9.16 48.76 17.87
N ALA A 105 9.48 49.81 18.63
CA ALA A 105 8.62 50.25 19.71
C ALA A 105 7.24 50.64 19.16
N LYS A 106 6.20 49.90 19.55
CA LYS A 106 4.81 50.28 19.28
C LYS A 106 4.47 51.47 20.18
N LEU A 107 4.23 52.63 19.55
CA LEU A 107 3.75 53.85 20.20
C LEU A 107 2.29 53.73 20.62
#